data_AF-A0A9P9YSR0-F1
#
_entry.id   AF-A0A9P9YSR0-F1
#
_cell.length_a   1.000
_cell.length_b   1.000
_cell.length_c   1.000
_cell.angle_alpha   90.00
_cell.angle_beta   90.00
_cell.angle_gamma   90.00
#
_symmetry.space_group_name_H-M   'P 1'
#
loop_
_entity.id
_entity.type
_entity.pdbx_description
1 polymer ?
#
loop_
_entity_poly.entity_id
_entity_poly.type
_entity_poly.pdbx_seq_one_letter_code
_entity_poly.pdbx_strand_id
1 'polypeptide(L)'
;QRAKMFEILLMLAVNLATSVWATDYYLLVEDPDVYSPCTDAPPGSISIPEAFNMDNMVFDLDENGIHVSGNATVKWSIPRTDRVSAGFRVMKFNRGSWEPTVFSQVTPNFCAVLFDKNQYWYKYWFQYVANHEEIKQKCITTTDRRVLGKMDRVFLILSVVVTSNWATDYNLLPEDPDLYVPCTDGPPGSFGLSEAVDMTNIVIDQDPDGIHISGNCTVVWNIPLTDRIAARMVVMHYDRGTWEPTVFSIHTPNICQVMFDEDQYWFKNWFKHFANREEISEKCLGTKGTVLVYNPFTVRPRLENIHGPIFNGRYKAVVTFEPYDENNIKRPSSLCFEIRGEAERIKNFKI
;
A
#
# COMPACT_ATOMS: atom_id res chain seq x y z
N GLN A 1 7.04 -38.50 22.17
CA GLN A 1 5.92 -37.70 21.62
C GLN A 1 6.13 -36.18 21.74
N ARG A 2 6.27 -35.58 22.93
CA ARG A 2 6.32 -34.10 23.08
C ARG A 2 7.29 -33.35 22.13
N ALA A 3 8.48 -33.88 21.85
CA ALA A 3 9.44 -33.24 20.93
C ALA A 3 8.88 -33.05 19.50
N LYS A 4 8.30 -34.10 18.89
CA LYS A 4 7.72 -34.02 17.53
C LYS A 4 6.56 -33.03 17.43
N MET A 5 5.80 -32.85 18.51
CA MET A 5 4.73 -31.84 18.57
C MET A 5 5.28 -30.41 18.52
N PHE A 6 6.49 -30.18 19.05
CA PHE A 6 7.16 -28.89 19.01
C PHE A 6 7.75 -28.58 17.62
N GLU A 7 8.36 -29.57 16.96
CA GLU A 7 8.83 -29.44 15.57
C GLU A 7 7.69 -29.12 14.59
N ILE A 8 6.55 -29.80 14.73
CA ILE A 8 5.36 -29.53 13.89
C ILE A 8 4.79 -28.13 14.17
N LEU A 9 4.77 -27.67 15.42
CA LEU A 9 4.38 -26.28 15.74
C LEU A 9 5.34 -25.26 15.13
N LEU A 10 6.65 -25.53 15.15
CA LEU A 10 7.66 -24.65 14.58
C LEU A 10 7.55 -24.57 13.05
N MET A 11 7.33 -25.70 12.38
CA MET A 11 7.07 -25.77 10.94
C MET A 11 5.81 -25.01 10.53
N LEU A 12 4.73 -25.11 11.32
CA LEU A 12 3.51 -24.31 11.10
C LEU A 12 3.75 -22.82 11.35
N ALA A 13 4.50 -22.45 12.39
CA ALA A 13 4.82 -21.04 12.68
C ALA A 13 5.70 -20.40 11.59
N VAL A 14 6.62 -21.15 10.98
CA VAL A 14 7.46 -20.68 9.86
C VAL A 14 6.67 -20.57 8.56
N ASN A 15 5.71 -21.47 8.28
CA ASN A 15 4.83 -21.33 7.11
C ASN A 15 3.70 -20.30 7.30
N LEU A 16 3.41 -19.89 8.55
CA LEU A 16 2.59 -18.73 8.88
C LEU A 16 3.40 -17.41 8.91
N ALA A 17 4.67 -17.42 8.50
CA ALA A 17 5.41 -16.20 8.16
C ALA A 17 4.89 -15.63 6.82
N THR A 18 3.76 -14.95 6.94
CA THR A 18 3.00 -14.26 5.88
C THR A 18 3.87 -13.70 4.76
N SER A 19 3.57 -14.09 3.51
CA SER A 19 3.92 -13.25 2.37
C SER A 19 3.16 -11.92 2.53
N VAL A 20 3.85 -10.87 2.96
CA VAL A 20 3.26 -9.53 3.06
C VAL A 20 3.31 -8.90 1.68
N TRP A 21 2.14 -8.68 1.09
CA TRP A 21 2.01 -8.04 -0.23
C TRP A 21 2.00 -6.52 -0.05
N ALA A 22 3.20 -5.98 0.19
CA ALA A 22 3.41 -4.54 0.23
C ALA A 22 3.51 -4.00 -1.21
N THR A 23 2.58 -3.14 -1.59
CA THR A 23 2.78 -2.21 -2.71
C THR A 23 3.70 -1.10 -2.21
N ASP A 24 4.85 -0.89 -2.86
CA ASP A 24 5.71 0.25 -2.54
C ASP A 24 5.12 1.56 -3.08
N TYR A 25 5.12 2.59 -2.24
CA TYR A 25 4.64 3.94 -2.57
C TYR A 25 5.78 4.94 -2.45
N TYR A 26 5.97 5.75 -3.50
CA TYR A 26 6.93 6.85 -3.50
C TYR A 26 6.30 8.11 -2.91
N LEU A 27 6.94 8.69 -1.90
CA LEU A 27 6.60 10.02 -1.40
C LEU A 27 7.27 11.05 -2.30
N LEU A 28 6.49 11.74 -3.13
CA LEU A 28 6.96 12.91 -3.86
C LEU A 28 7.09 14.07 -2.87
N VAL A 29 8.26 14.72 -2.85
CA VAL A 29 8.55 15.85 -1.97
C VAL A 29 8.43 17.13 -2.78
N GLU A 30 7.62 18.08 -2.29
CA GLU A 30 7.29 19.33 -2.99
C GLU A 30 8.35 20.43 -2.81
N ASP A 31 9.26 20.26 -1.84
CA ASP A 31 10.23 21.26 -1.39
C ASP A 31 11.68 20.70 -1.47
N PRO A 32 12.60 21.33 -2.23
CA PRO A 32 13.97 20.84 -2.39
C PRO A 32 14.80 20.88 -1.10
N ASP A 33 14.43 21.66 -0.08
CA ASP A 33 15.16 21.71 1.20
C ASP A 33 14.85 20.49 2.09
N VAL A 34 13.83 19.68 1.76
CA VAL A 34 13.38 18.41 2.38
C VAL A 34 12.92 18.51 3.85
N TYR A 35 13.46 19.42 4.66
CA TYR A 35 13.18 19.58 6.09
C TYR A 35 12.74 21.00 6.47
N SER A 36 11.43 21.21 6.56
CA SER A 36 10.86 22.43 7.13
C SER A 36 10.65 22.32 8.67
N PRO A 37 10.65 23.44 9.42
CA PRO A 37 10.26 23.45 10.83
C PRO A 37 8.79 23.03 11.00
N CYS A 38 8.49 22.20 12.00
CA CYS A 38 7.12 21.72 12.25
C CYS A 38 6.20 22.87 12.69
N THR A 39 5.05 23.03 12.02
CA THR A 39 4.04 24.06 12.31
C THR A 39 3.48 23.97 13.73
N ASP A 40 3.19 22.75 14.19
CA ASP A 40 2.50 22.46 15.45
C ASP A 40 3.44 21.80 16.47
N ALA A 41 4.68 22.31 16.54
CA ALA A 41 5.71 21.77 17.42
C ALA A 41 5.40 22.01 18.92
N PRO A 42 5.60 21.02 19.80
CA PRO A 42 5.55 21.24 21.25
C PRO A 42 6.54 22.33 21.71
N PRO A 43 6.19 23.17 22.71
CA PRO A 43 7.08 24.20 23.22
C PRO A 43 8.46 23.65 23.64
N GLY A 44 9.53 24.26 23.14
CA GLY A 44 10.91 23.80 23.37
C GLY A 44 11.43 22.76 22.36
N SER A 45 10.67 22.43 21.32
CA SER A 45 11.18 21.68 20.16
C SER A 45 12.19 22.50 19.37
N ILE A 46 13.15 21.82 18.73
CA ILE A 46 14.10 22.39 17.78
C ILE A 46 13.96 21.71 16.41
N SER A 47 14.27 22.43 15.35
CA SER A 47 14.22 21.96 13.96
C SER A 47 15.48 21.16 13.56
N ILE A 48 15.43 20.48 12.41
CA ILE A 48 16.59 19.73 11.89
C ILE A 48 17.81 20.64 11.65
N PRO A 49 17.71 21.83 11.01
CA PRO A 49 18.84 22.75 10.87
C PRO A 49 19.40 23.32 12.19
N GLU A 50 18.64 23.27 13.29
CA GLU A 50 19.13 23.64 14.63
C GLU A 50 19.80 22.44 15.33
N ALA A 51 19.26 21.23 15.17
CA ALA A 51 19.79 20.01 15.76
C ALA A 51 21.04 19.48 15.04
N PHE A 52 21.22 19.78 13.76
CA PHE A 52 22.32 19.31 12.90
C PHE A 52 22.93 20.46 12.09
N ASN A 53 24.25 20.41 11.88
CA ASN A 53 24.90 21.07 10.75
C ASN A 53 24.75 20.12 9.54
N MET A 54 24.28 20.64 8.41
CA MET A 54 24.06 19.86 7.18
C MET A 54 24.68 20.58 5.97
N ASP A 55 25.59 21.51 6.21
CA ASP A 55 26.12 22.44 5.20
C ASP A 55 26.96 21.71 4.13
N ASN A 56 27.33 20.46 4.39
CA ASN A 56 28.01 19.54 3.47
C ASN A 56 27.12 18.33 3.10
N MET A 57 25.81 18.40 3.30
CA MET A 57 24.84 17.35 2.95
C MET A 57 24.05 17.81 1.73
N VAL A 58 23.96 16.95 0.72
CA VAL A 58 23.31 17.26 -0.56
C VAL A 58 22.12 16.31 -0.75
N PHE A 59 20.99 16.90 -1.10
CA PHE A 59 19.77 16.23 -1.52
C PHE A 59 19.57 16.57 -3.00
N ASP A 60 19.63 15.56 -3.85
CA ASP A 60 19.38 15.68 -5.29
C ASP A 60 18.11 14.87 -5.61
N LEU A 61 17.15 15.48 -6.30
CA LEU A 61 15.82 14.90 -6.53
C LEU A 61 15.61 14.67 -8.02
N ASP A 62 15.41 13.41 -8.40
CA ASP A 62 15.24 12.98 -9.79
C ASP A 62 14.03 12.05 -9.97
N GLU A 63 13.90 11.45 -11.17
CA GLU A 63 12.81 10.51 -11.48
C GLU A 63 12.92 9.16 -10.71
N ASN A 64 14.07 8.86 -10.10
CA ASN A 64 14.32 7.63 -9.34
C ASN A 64 14.14 7.82 -7.83
N GLY A 65 14.32 9.04 -7.30
CA GLY A 65 13.97 9.40 -5.94
C GLY A 65 14.80 10.55 -5.35
N ILE A 66 15.19 10.41 -4.08
CA ILE A 66 16.01 11.38 -3.36
C ILE A 66 17.41 10.79 -3.15
N HIS A 67 18.38 11.30 -3.89
CA HIS A 67 19.78 10.96 -3.76
C HIS A 67 20.43 11.80 -2.66
N VAL A 68 20.73 11.14 -1.53
CA VAL A 68 21.31 11.77 -0.33
C VAL A 68 22.82 11.49 -0.26
N SER A 69 23.64 12.53 -0.14
CA SER A 69 25.09 12.38 -0.03
C SER A 69 25.73 13.42 0.91
N GLY A 70 27.03 13.27 1.20
CA GLY A 70 27.79 14.21 2.01
C GLY A 70 27.84 13.88 3.51
N ASN A 71 27.85 14.88 4.39
CA ASN A 71 27.89 14.69 5.84
C ASN A 71 26.98 15.64 6.64
N ALA A 72 26.50 15.16 7.79
CA ALA A 72 25.81 15.95 8.79
C ALA A 72 26.47 15.78 10.17
N THR A 73 26.61 16.87 10.91
CA THR A 73 27.23 16.90 12.25
C THR A 73 26.20 17.30 13.30
N VAL A 74 26.03 16.51 14.35
CA VAL A 74 25.07 16.81 15.43
C VAL A 74 25.49 18.06 16.21
N LYS A 75 24.63 19.09 16.21
CA LYS A 75 24.71 20.27 17.09
C LYS A 75 24.06 19.99 18.46
N TRP A 76 23.00 19.18 18.47
CA TRP A 76 22.19 18.89 19.66
C TRP A 76 22.90 17.98 20.67
N SER A 77 23.35 18.56 21.79
CA SER A 77 24.01 17.83 22.87
C SER A 77 23.02 17.33 23.92
N ILE A 78 22.73 16.03 23.91
CA ILE A 78 21.90 15.33 24.91
C ILE A 78 22.80 14.64 25.96
N PRO A 79 22.49 14.67 27.27
CA PRO A 79 23.22 13.90 28.28
C PRO A 79 23.18 12.39 28.00
N ARG A 80 24.32 11.70 28.15
CA ARG A 80 24.44 10.24 27.84
C ARG A 80 23.63 9.30 28.75
N THR A 81 22.98 9.85 29.78
CA THR A 81 22.03 9.14 30.65
C THR A 81 20.62 9.09 30.06
N ASP A 82 20.31 9.99 29.13
CA ASP A 82 18.93 10.37 28.84
C ASP A 82 18.40 9.59 27.63
N ARG A 83 17.17 9.09 27.74
CA ARG A 83 16.62 8.16 26.75
C ARG A 83 15.99 8.91 25.58
N VAL A 84 16.71 8.99 24.47
CA VAL A 84 16.17 9.52 23.21
C VAL A 84 14.99 8.65 22.74
N SER A 85 13.80 9.24 22.66
CA SER A 85 12.64 8.66 22.01
C SER A 85 12.48 9.32 20.64
N ALA A 86 12.49 8.55 19.57
CA ALA A 86 12.22 9.04 18.22
C ALA A 86 10.80 8.70 17.79
N GLY A 87 10.30 9.39 16.77
CA GLY A 87 9.02 9.05 16.15
C GLY A 87 8.77 9.92 14.94
N PHE A 88 7.99 9.41 14.00
CA PHE A 88 7.51 10.15 12.84
C PHE A 88 6.02 9.90 12.66
N ARG A 89 5.31 10.90 12.14
CA ARG A 89 3.90 10.80 11.80
C ARG A 89 3.76 11.12 10.32
N VAL A 90 3.35 10.14 9.53
CA VAL A 90 2.96 10.39 8.14
C VAL A 90 1.54 10.94 8.19
N MET A 91 1.38 12.21 7.84
CA MET A 91 0.10 12.93 7.88
C MET A 91 -0.48 13.04 6.47
N LYS A 92 -1.80 12.92 6.34
CA LYS A 92 -2.57 13.22 5.11
C LYS A 92 -3.24 14.59 5.30
N PHE A 93 -3.10 15.50 4.35
CA PHE A 93 -3.89 16.73 4.36
C PHE A 93 -5.33 16.42 3.88
N ASN A 94 -6.33 16.77 4.69
CA ASN A 94 -7.74 16.54 4.41
C ASN A 94 -8.57 17.75 4.84
N ARG A 95 -9.37 18.31 3.91
CA ARG A 95 -10.31 19.43 4.11
C ARG A 95 -9.77 20.62 4.94
N GLY A 96 -8.50 20.98 4.77
CA GLY A 96 -7.87 22.09 5.50
C GLY A 96 -7.20 21.73 6.83
N SER A 97 -7.06 20.43 7.14
CA SER A 97 -6.44 19.92 8.36
C SER A 97 -5.48 18.75 8.07
N TRP A 98 -4.57 18.45 8.99
CA TRP A 98 -3.64 17.31 8.87
C TRP A 98 -4.09 16.13 9.73
N GLU A 99 -4.37 15.00 9.10
CA GLU A 99 -4.86 13.77 9.74
C GLU A 99 -3.75 12.69 9.80
N PRO A 100 -3.56 11.97 10.93
CA PRO A 100 -2.51 10.96 11.06
C PRO A 100 -2.85 9.67 10.31
N THR A 101 -1.89 9.13 9.55
CA THR A 101 -2.04 7.85 8.84
C THR A 101 -1.45 6.67 9.62
N VAL A 102 -1.78 5.45 9.17
CA VAL A 102 -1.30 4.16 9.72
C VAL A 102 0.24 4.00 9.67
N PHE A 103 0.95 4.78 8.86
CA PHE A 103 2.41 4.71 8.74
C PHE A 103 3.16 5.49 9.82
N SER A 104 2.48 5.96 10.87
CA SER A 104 3.09 6.68 11.99
C SER A 104 3.76 5.74 13.00
N GLN A 105 5.06 5.93 13.28
CA GLN A 105 5.80 5.12 14.25
C GLN A 105 6.31 5.95 15.44
N VAL A 106 6.26 5.38 16.65
CA VAL A 106 7.02 5.87 17.82
C VAL A 106 8.00 4.79 18.25
N THR A 107 9.27 5.19 18.43
CA THR A 107 10.40 4.33 18.81
C THR A 107 10.91 4.78 20.19
N PRO A 108 10.46 4.15 21.29
CA PRO A 108 10.62 4.72 22.63
C PRO A 108 12.06 4.86 23.11
N ASN A 109 12.98 4.02 22.63
CA ASN A 109 14.41 4.06 22.93
C ASN A 109 15.19 3.91 21.62
N PHE A 110 15.45 5.04 20.96
CA PHE A 110 16.00 5.12 19.61
C PHE A 110 17.40 4.51 19.51
N CYS A 111 18.33 4.90 20.40
CA CYS A 111 19.70 4.36 20.40
C CYS A 111 19.75 2.83 20.52
N ALA A 112 18.78 2.19 21.21
CA ALA A 112 18.77 0.74 21.40
C ALA A 112 18.45 -0.05 20.12
N VAL A 113 17.77 0.56 19.15
CA VAL A 113 17.28 -0.11 17.94
C VAL A 113 17.73 0.58 16.65
N LEU A 114 18.56 1.62 16.74
CA LEU A 114 19.06 2.45 15.64
C LEU A 114 19.67 1.65 14.48
N PHE A 115 20.33 0.54 14.81
CA PHE A 115 20.97 -0.38 13.87
C PHE A 115 20.41 -1.82 13.94
N ASP A 116 19.20 -1.99 14.49
CA ASP A 116 18.44 -3.24 14.36
C ASP A 116 17.84 -3.31 12.94
N LYS A 117 18.18 -4.37 12.21
CA LYS A 117 17.80 -4.56 10.81
C LYS A 117 16.28 -4.62 10.58
N ASN A 118 15.51 -4.90 11.63
CA ASN A 118 14.05 -5.00 11.56
C ASN A 118 13.34 -3.64 11.72
N GLN A 119 14.07 -2.54 12.00
CA GLN A 119 13.48 -1.21 12.16
C GLN A 119 13.43 -0.42 10.85
N TYR A 120 12.35 0.35 10.67
CA TYR A 120 12.22 1.34 9.59
C TYR A 120 13.44 2.26 9.50
N TRP A 121 13.92 2.76 10.64
CA TRP A 121 15.09 3.64 10.71
C TRP A 121 16.34 3.03 10.06
N TYR A 122 16.62 1.74 10.29
CA TYR A 122 17.74 1.07 9.63
C TYR A 122 17.45 0.83 8.15
N LYS A 123 16.27 0.25 7.82
CA LYS A 123 15.90 -0.11 6.44
C LYS A 123 15.95 1.08 5.48
N TYR A 124 15.52 2.26 5.91
CA TYR A 124 15.39 3.43 5.03
C TYR A 124 16.48 4.49 5.20
N TRP A 125 17.26 4.49 6.29
CA TRP A 125 18.24 5.55 6.57
C TRP A 125 19.58 5.03 7.10
N PHE A 126 19.58 4.43 8.30
CA PHE A 126 20.82 4.15 9.05
C PHE A 126 21.65 3.00 8.48
N GLN A 127 21.16 2.21 7.52
CA GLN A 127 21.99 1.26 6.79
C GLN A 127 23.05 1.92 5.90
N TYR A 128 22.82 3.15 5.44
CA TYR A 128 23.73 3.88 4.53
C TYR A 128 24.81 4.69 5.28
N VAL A 129 24.82 4.67 6.61
CA VAL A 129 25.73 5.49 7.43
C VAL A 129 27.10 4.83 7.58
N ALA A 130 28.12 5.43 6.98
CA ALA A 130 29.47 4.86 6.90
C ALA A 130 30.15 4.66 8.27
N ASN A 131 30.04 5.60 9.20
CA ASN A 131 30.66 5.54 10.53
C ASN A 131 29.75 4.92 11.62
N HIS A 132 28.90 3.96 11.25
CA HIS A 132 27.91 3.37 12.17
C HIS A 132 28.50 2.79 13.47
N GLU A 133 29.71 2.23 13.47
CA GLU A 133 30.36 1.74 14.69
C GLU A 133 30.70 2.87 15.68
N GLU A 134 31.11 4.04 15.18
CA GLU A 134 31.35 5.22 16.01
C GLU A 134 30.05 5.72 16.65
N ILE A 135 28.95 5.70 15.88
CA ILE A 135 27.62 6.10 16.34
C ILE A 135 27.07 5.10 17.36
N LYS A 136 27.26 3.78 17.17
CA LYS A 136 26.91 2.75 18.17
C LYS A 136 27.62 2.99 19.51
N GLN A 137 28.89 3.40 19.50
CA GLN A 137 29.64 3.70 20.72
C GLN A 137 29.21 5.02 21.38
N LYS A 138 28.71 6.00 20.61
CA LYS A 138 28.27 7.31 21.13
C LYS A 138 26.80 7.33 21.58
N CYS A 139 25.92 6.57 20.94
CA CYS A 139 24.49 6.45 21.26
C CYS A 139 24.28 5.46 22.43
N ILE A 140 24.79 5.81 23.61
CA ILE A 140 24.78 4.92 24.77
C ILE A 140 23.34 4.71 25.27
N THR A 141 22.93 3.45 25.35
CA THR A 141 21.69 3.06 26.03
C THR A 141 21.89 2.94 27.53
N THR A 142 20.98 3.52 28.31
CA THR A 142 20.81 3.15 29.73
C THR A 142 20.23 1.74 29.84
N THR A 143 21.09 0.73 29.67
CA THR A 143 20.74 -0.68 29.85
C THR A 143 20.65 -1.00 31.35
N ASP A 144 19.51 -0.70 31.99
CA ASP A 144 19.30 -1.04 33.40
C ASP A 144 19.18 -2.57 33.60
N ARG A 145 20.30 -3.20 33.91
CA ARG A 145 20.40 -4.64 34.16
C ARG A 145 19.81 -5.09 35.51
N ARG A 146 19.26 -4.21 36.36
CA ARG A 146 18.75 -4.61 37.69
C ARG A 146 17.38 -5.29 37.72
N VAL A 147 16.64 -5.32 36.60
CA VAL A 147 15.29 -5.96 36.55
C VAL A 147 15.31 -7.34 35.87
N LEU A 148 16.48 -7.83 35.43
CA LEU A 148 16.63 -9.11 34.71
C LEU A 148 16.59 -10.34 35.64
N GLY A 149 15.54 -10.42 36.49
CA GLY A 149 15.42 -11.42 37.55
C GLY A 149 14.01 -11.95 37.83
N LYS A 150 12.95 -11.45 37.16
CA LYS A 150 11.59 -12.06 37.28
C LYS A 150 10.51 -11.72 36.23
N MET A 151 10.83 -11.12 35.08
CA MET A 151 9.81 -10.55 34.18
C MET A 151 9.54 -11.31 32.86
N ASP A 152 10.30 -12.37 32.56
CA ASP A 152 10.36 -13.00 31.21
C ASP A 152 9.10 -13.76 30.75
N ARG A 153 8.10 -13.97 31.62
CA ARG A 153 6.83 -14.62 31.24
C ARG A 153 5.66 -13.66 31.11
N VAL A 154 5.58 -12.62 31.93
CA VAL A 154 4.42 -11.70 31.90
C VAL A 154 4.55 -10.73 30.73
N PHE A 155 5.74 -10.14 30.51
CA PHE A 155 5.94 -9.19 29.42
C PHE A 155 5.92 -9.84 28.03
N LEU A 156 6.37 -11.10 27.91
CA LEU A 156 6.36 -11.82 26.64
C LEU A 156 4.93 -12.20 26.22
N ILE A 157 4.05 -12.50 27.18
CA ILE A 157 2.60 -12.62 26.93
C ILE A 157 2.01 -11.24 26.59
N LEU A 158 2.37 -10.18 27.32
CA LEU A 158 1.81 -8.84 27.09
C LEU A 158 2.22 -8.25 25.73
N SER A 159 3.45 -8.50 25.25
CA SER A 159 3.88 -8.07 23.92
C SER A 159 3.12 -8.80 22.81
N VAL A 160 2.88 -10.10 22.96
CA VAL A 160 2.06 -10.89 22.03
C VAL A 160 0.60 -10.41 22.02
N VAL A 161 0.06 -9.96 23.17
CA VAL A 161 -1.26 -9.34 23.26
C VAL A 161 -1.30 -7.95 22.60
N VAL A 162 -0.24 -7.14 22.72
CA VAL A 162 -0.20 -5.79 22.13
C VAL A 162 0.10 -5.81 20.63
N THR A 163 0.85 -6.79 20.12
CA THR A 163 0.97 -7.05 18.67
C THR A 163 -0.22 -7.85 18.13
N SER A 164 -1.39 -7.73 18.75
CA SER A 164 -2.66 -8.13 18.13
C SER A 164 -3.00 -7.16 17.01
N ASN A 165 -2.23 -7.21 15.92
CA ASN A 165 -2.62 -6.62 14.65
C ASN A 165 -3.93 -7.28 14.23
N TRP A 166 -5.07 -6.61 14.51
CA TRP A 166 -6.40 -7.08 14.12
C TRP A 166 -6.63 -6.82 12.63
N ALA A 167 -5.77 -7.45 11.81
CA ALA A 167 -6.05 -7.81 10.44
C ALA A 167 -7.49 -8.34 10.40
N THR A 168 -8.37 -7.53 9.83
CA THR A 168 -9.81 -7.76 9.87
C THR A 168 -10.28 -7.91 8.44
N ASP A 169 -11.01 -8.99 8.18
CA ASP A 169 -11.58 -9.25 6.88
C ASP A 169 -12.94 -8.55 6.77
N TYR A 170 -13.23 -7.97 5.60
CA TYR A 170 -14.50 -7.32 5.30
C TYR A 170 -15.11 -7.95 4.05
N ASN A 171 -16.42 -8.21 4.06
CA ASN A 171 -17.17 -8.47 2.83
C ASN A 171 -17.58 -7.10 2.25
N LEU A 172 -17.32 -6.86 0.97
CA LEU A 172 -17.88 -5.74 0.23
C LEU A 172 -19.16 -6.22 -0.47
N LEU A 173 -20.31 -5.76 0.01
CA LEU A 173 -21.63 -6.07 -0.56
C LEU A 173 -21.91 -5.10 -1.71
N PRO A 174 -22.06 -5.55 -2.98
CA PRO A 174 -22.34 -4.65 -4.10
C PRO A 174 -23.63 -3.86 -3.90
N GLU A 175 -23.63 -2.57 -4.27
CA GLU A 175 -24.81 -1.70 -4.20
C GLU A 175 -25.82 -1.94 -5.32
N ASP A 176 -25.34 -2.43 -6.47
CA ASP A 176 -26.05 -2.49 -7.74
C ASP A 176 -25.97 -3.93 -8.28
N PRO A 177 -27.05 -4.51 -8.86
CA PRO A 177 -26.96 -5.76 -9.59
C PRO A 177 -25.92 -5.72 -10.73
N ASP A 178 -25.76 -4.56 -11.39
CA ASP A 178 -24.71 -4.34 -12.37
C ASP A 178 -23.41 -3.93 -11.65
N LEU A 179 -22.54 -4.92 -11.40
CA LEU A 179 -21.29 -4.81 -10.63
C LEU A 179 -20.35 -3.66 -11.08
N TYR A 180 -20.49 -3.19 -12.33
CA TYR A 180 -19.71 -2.09 -12.89
C TYR A 180 -20.63 -0.99 -13.41
N VAL A 181 -20.60 0.18 -12.77
CA VAL A 181 -21.35 1.37 -13.23
C VAL A 181 -20.40 2.39 -13.89
N PRO A 182 -20.87 3.26 -14.80
CA PRO A 182 -20.05 4.34 -15.35
C PRO A 182 -19.54 5.30 -14.26
N CYS A 183 -18.35 5.88 -14.49
CA CYS A 183 -17.82 6.93 -13.61
C CYS A 183 -18.75 8.15 -13.52
N THR A 184 -18.96 8.64 -12.30
CA THR A 184 -19.67 9.93 -12.09
C THR A 184 -18.76 11.12 -12.35
N ASP A 185 -17.49 11.01 -11.94
CA ASP A 185 -16.48 12.09 -12.01
C ASP A 185 -15.27 11.65 -12.87
N GLY A 186 -15.55 10.99 -14.00
CA GLY A 186 -14.52 10.45 -14.90
C GLY A 186 -13.76 11.53 -15.69
N PRO A 187 -12.58 11.20 -16.27
CA PRO A 187 -11.87 12.11 -17.16
C PRO A 187 -12.76 12.58 -18.33
N PRO A 188 -12.62 13.83 -18.82
CA PRO A 188 -13.37 14.29 -19.99
C PRO A 188 -13.01 13.43 -21.21
N GLY A 189 -14.03 12.94 -21.93
CA GLY A 189 -13.86 11.97 -23.02
C GLY A 189 -13.77 10.51 -22.57
N SER A 190 -14.00 10.20 -21.28
CA SER A 190 -14.08 8.81 -20.82
C SER A 190 -15.44 8.15 -21.09
N PHE A 191 -15.41 6.83 -21.31
CA PHE A 191 -16.57 5.97 -21.53
C PHE A 191 -16.57 4.75 -20.59
N GLY A 192 -17.73 4.13 -20.42
CA GLY A 192 -17.96 3.01 -19.50
C GLY A 192 -17.37 1.67 -19.97
N LEU A 193 -17.33 0.70 -19.06
CA LEU A 193 -16.81 -0.64 -19.35
C LEU A 193 -17.58 -1.36 -20.46
N SER A 194 -18.91 -1.21 -20.49
CA SER A 194 -19.81 -1.74 -21.52
C SER A 194 -19.65 -1.07 -22.90
N GLU A 195 -19.02 0.10 -22.98
CA GLU A 195 -18.68 0.76 -24.25
C GLU A 195 -17.28 0.34 -24.74
N ALA A 196 -16.37 0.06 -23.81
CA ALA A 196 -15.01 -0.42 -24.09
C ALA A 196 -14.97 -1.92 -24.45
N VAL A 197 -15.87 -2.73 -23.87
CA VAL A 197 -15.83 -4.19 -23.87
C VAL A 197 -17.24 -4.77 -24.01
N ASP A 198 -17.45 -5.58 -25.05
CA ASP A 198 -18.68 -6.35 -25.27
C ASP A 198 -18.67 -7.58 -24.35
N MET A 199 -19.52 -7.54 -23.33
CA MET A 199 -19.66 -8.57 -22.31
C MET A 199 -20.82 -9.56 -22.56
N THR A 200 -21.45 -9.55 -23.74
CA THR A 200 -22.63 -10.39 -24.06
C THR A 200 -22.39 -11.90 -23.93
N ASN A 201 -21.13 -12.35 -24.00
CA ASN A 201 -20.72 -13.76 -23.83
C ASN A 201 -20.13 -14.06 -22.44
N ILE A 202 -20.20 -13.15 -21.46
CA ILE A 202 -19.89 -13.43 -20.06
C ILE A 202 -21.15 -13.97 -19.38
N VAL A 203 -21.00 -15.09 -18.66
CA VAL A 203 -21.99 -15.56 -17.70
C VAL A 203 -21.53 -15.12 -16.31
N ILE A 204 -22.36 -14.31 -15.65
CA ILE A 204 -22.23 -13.94 -14.24
C ILE A 204 -23.41 -14.56 -13.49
N ASP A 205 -23.13 -15.38 -12.49
CA ASP A 205 -24.12 -15.96 -11.58
C ASP A 205 -23.76 -15.57 -10.14
N GLN A 206 -24.76 -15.43 -9.25
CA GLN A 206 -24.56 -14.96 -7.87
C GLN A 206 -25.27 -15.87 -6.87
N ASP A 207 -24.48 -16.51 -6.00
CA ASP A 207 -24.98 -17.45 -4.99
C ASP A 207 -24.32 -17.19 -3.61
N PRO A 208 -24.66 -17.96 -2.55
CA PRO A 208 -24.07 -17.79 -1.22
C PRO A 208 -22.56 -18.09 -1.14
N ASP A 209 -21.99 -18.79 -2.12
CA ASP A 209 -20.55 -19.06 -2.21
C ASP A 209 -19.80 -17.97 -3.00
N GLY A 210 -20.45 -17.20 -3.88
CA GLY A 210 -19.91 -15.94 -4.41
C GLY A 210 -20.47 -15.53 -5.77
N ILE A 211 -19.71 -14.68 -6.48
CA ILE A 211 -20.01 -14.25 -7.85
C ILE A 211 -19.22 -15.16 -8.80
N HIS A 212 -19.91 -16.07 -9.49
CA HIS A 212 -19.29 -16.99 -10.44
C HIS A 212 -19.21 -16.33 -11.83
N ILE A 213 -18.01 -16.25 -12.39
CA ILE A 213 -17.73 -15.60 -13.67
C ILE A 213 -17.14 -16.63 -14.64
N SER A 214 -17.70 -16.70 -15.84
CA SER A 214 -17.21 -17.58 -16.92
C SER A 214 -17.56 -17.02 -18.31
N GLY A 215 -17.01 -17.62 -19.36
CA GLY A 215 -17.25 -17.19 -20.75
C GLY A 215 -16.15 -16.26 -21.28
N ASN A 216 -16.53 -15.31 -22.14
CA ASN A 216 -15.58 -14.37 -22.76
C ASN A 216 -16.21 -12.99 -22.99
N CYS A 217 -15.36 -11.99 -23.21
CA CYS A 217 -15.77 -10.69 -23.72
C CYS A 217 -14.86 -10.21 -24.86
N THR A 218 -15.34 -9.27 -25.68
CA THR A 218 -14.59 -8.76 -26.84
C THR A 218 -14.27 -7.28 -26.68
N VAL A 219 -13.01 -6.91 -26.91
CA VAL A 219 -12.52 -5.52 -26.83
C VAL A 219 -13.09 -4.69 -27.99
N VAL A 220 -13.84 -3.62 -27.69
CA VAL A 220 -14.58 -2.79 -28.67
C VAL A 220 -13.88 -1.46 -28.96
N TRP A 221 -13.28 -0.83 -27.94
CA TRP A 221 -12.39 0.33 -28.12
C TRP A 221 -11.14 -0.06 -28.91
N ASN A 222 -10.44 0.94 -29.48
CA ASN A 222 -9.26 0.71 -30.33
C ASN A 222 -8.13 1.65 -29.93
N ILE A 223 -7.06 1.07 -29.40
CA ILE A 223 -5.82 1.75 -29.01
C ILE A 223 -4.69 1.20 -29.90
N PRO A 224 -3.83 2.05 -30.49
CA PRO A 224 -2.64 1.60 -31.21
C PRO A 224 -1.71 0.74 -30.32
N LEU A 225 -1.12 -0.33 -30.89
CA LEU A 225 -0.17 -1.20 -30.17
C LEU A 225 1.11 -0.48 -29.71
N THR A 226 1.38 0.72 -30.25
CA THR A 226 2.47 1.63 -29.86
C THR A 226 2.19 2.39 -28.57
N ASP A 227 0.92 2.50 -28.18
CA ASP A 227 0.49 3.31 -27.03
C ASP A 227 0.52 2.46 -25.75
N ARG A 228 1.12 3.00 -24.68
CA ARG A 228 1.02 2.38 -23.35
C ARG A 228 -0.32 2.72 -22.71
N ILE A 229 -0.87 1.81 -21.92
CA ILE A 229 -2.10 2.04 -21.15
C ILE A 229 -1.74 2.16 -19.68
N ALA A 230 -1.92 3.35 -19.09
CA ALA A 230 -1.83 3.52 -17.65
C ALA A 230 -3.13 3.04 -17.00
N ALA A 231 -3.04 2.15 -16.02
CA ALA A 231 -4.18 1.73 -15.22
C ALA A 231 -4.10 2.36 -13.82
N ARG A 232 -5.24 2.80 -13.29
CA ARG A 232 -5.36 3.33 -11.93
C ARG A 232 -6.61 2.79 -11.27
N MET A 233 -6.49 2.40 -10.01
CA MET A 233 -7.61 2.10 -9.12
C MET A 233 -7.54 3.06 -7.93
N VAL A 234 -8.63 3.74 -7.60
CA VAL A 234 -8.74 4.61 -6.42
C VAL A 234 -9.93 4.13 -5.61
N VAL A 235 -9.68 3.47 -4.48
CA VAL A 235 -10.73 3.16 -3.51
C VAL A 235 -11.03 4.40 -2.68
N MET A 236 -12.30 4.80 -2.69
CA MET A 236 -12.85 5.92 -1.93
C MET A 236 -13.84 5.43 -0.88
N HIS A 237 -13.87 6.11 0.27
CA HIS A 237 -14.88 5.98 1.31
C HIS A 237 -15.93 7.09 1.17
N TYR A 238 -17.19 6.84 1.55
CA TYR A 238 -18.25 7.85 1.59
C TYR A 238 -18.47 8.36 3.01
N ASP A 239 -17.90 9.52 3.36
CA ASP A 239 -18.21 10.21 4.62
C ASP A 239 -19.12 11.43 4.38
N ARG A 240 -20.16 11.55 5.23
CA ARG A 240 -21.02 12.74 5.38
C ARG A 240 -21.52 13.39 4.08
N GLY A 241 -21.88 12.57 3.09
CA GLY A 241 -22.40 13.02 1.80
C GLY A 241 -21.37 13.13 0.67
N THR A 242 -20.10 12.80 0.93
CA THR A 242 -18.96 13.06 0.04
C THR A 242 -18.02 11.87 -0.07
N TRP A 243 -17.47 11.63 -1.26
CA TRP A 243 -16.45 10.60 -1.50
C TRP A 243 -15.05 11.12 -1.17
N GLU A 244 -14.24 10.33 -0.47
CA GLU A 244 -12.85 10.63 -0.11
C GLU A 244 -11.87 9.52 -0.51
N PRO A 245 -10.68 9.82 -1.07
CA PRO A 245 -9.67 8.82 -1.37
C PRO A 245 -9.07 8.19 -0.11
N THR A 246 -9.05 6.86 -0.10
CA THR A 246 -8.38 6.03 0.91
C THR A 246 -6.91 5.78 0.53
N VAL A 247 -6.16 5.14 1.44
CA VAL A 247 -4.79 4.66 1.16
C VAL A 247 -4.75 3.52 0.13
N PHE A 248 -5.86 2.85 -0.13
CA PHE A 248 -5.95 1.73 -1.08
C PHE A 248 -6.14 2.27 -2.51
N SER A 249 -5.09 2.90 -3.03
CA SER A 249 -5.00 3.36 -4.42
C SER A 249 -3.82 2.70 -5.11
N ILE A 250 -4.01 2.24 -6.34
CA ILE A 250 -3.00 1.56 -7.17
C ILE A 250 -2.83 2.36 -8.46
N HIS A 251 -1.59 2.53 -8.91
CA HIS A 251 -1.26 3.13 -10.20
C HIS A 251 -0.22 2.27 -10.91
N THR A 252 -0.47 1.97 -12.18
CA THR A 252 0.34 1.08 -13.00
C THR A 252 0.59 1.76 -14.36
N PRO A 253 1.75 2.42 -14.56
CA PRO A 253 1.99 3.30 -15.72
C PRO A 253 1.90 2.63 -17.10
N ASN A 254 2.10 1.32 -17.17
CA ASN A 254 1.92 0.51 -18.36
C ASN A 254 1.36 -0.88 -18.00
N ILE A 255 0.04 -1.02 -17.96
CA ILE A 255 -0.61 -2.28 -17.58
C ILE A 255 -0.34 -3.41 -18.58
N CYS A 256 -0.17 -3.09 -19.86
CA CYS A 256 0.15 -4.08 -20.91
C CYS A 256 1.46 -4.84 -20.61
N GLN A 257 2.43 -4.17 -20.02
CA GLN A 257 3.75 -4.74 -19.74
C GLN A 257 3.78 -5.62 -18.48
N VAL A 258 2.83 -5.44 -17.55
CA VAL A 258 2.86 -6.10 -16.22
C VAL A 258 1.57 -6.86 -15.86
N MET A 259 0.56 -6.90 -16.73
CA MET A 259 -0.70 -7.62 -16.45
C MET A 259 -0.55 -9.12 -16.15
N PHE A 260 0.56 -9.75 -16.57
CA PHE A 260 0.89 -11.14 -16.26
C PHE A 260 2.16 -11.31 -15.40
N ASP A 261 2.71 -10.23 -14.85
CA ASP A 261 3.68 -10.30 -13.75
C ASP A 261 2.93 -10.77 -12.50
N GLU A 262 3.38 -11.87 -11.90
CA GLU A 262 2.68 -12.49 -10.79
C GLU A 262 2.60 -11.59 -9.57
N ASP A 263 3.58 -10.69 -9.36
CA ASP A 263 3.62 -9.79 -8.21
C ASP A 263 2.68 -8.58 -8.30
N GLN A 264 1.98 -8.38 -9.43
CA GLN A 264 0.98 -7.32 -9.57
C GLN A 264 -0.36 -7.66 -8.91
N TYR A 265 -0.93 -6.69 -8.20
CA TYR A 265 -2.28 -6.80 -7.61
C TYR A 265 -3.35 -7.15 -8.65
N TRP A 266 -3.22 -6.64 -9.88
CA TRP A 266 -4.13 -6.94 -10.99
C TRP A 266 -4.07 -8.40 -11.44
N PHE A 267 -2.89 -9.03 -11.42
CA PHE A 267 -2.75 -10.46 -11.70
C PHE A 267 -3.37 -11.29 -10.57
N LYS A 268 -3.01 -11.00 -9.31
CA LYS A 268 -3.53 -11.68 -8.11
C LYS A 268 -5.04 -11.72 -8.03
N ASN A 269 -5.74 -10.69 -8.51
CA ASN A 269 -7.20 -10.58 -8.37
C ASN A 269 -7.97 -10.83 -9.68
N TRP A 270 -7.38 -10.56 -10.85
CA TRP A 270 -8.10 -10.63 -12.12
C TRP A 270 -7.35 -11.43 -13.20
N PHE A 271 -6.20 -10.95 -13.66
CA PHE A 271 -5.60 -11.45 -14.91
C PHE A 271 -5.07 -12.88 -14.85
N LYS A 272 -4.83 -13.45 -13.66
CA LYS A 272 -4.56 -14.88 -13.49
C LYS A 272 -5.68 -15.79 -14.05
N HIS A 273 -6.91 -15.28 -14.16
CA HIS A 273 -8.06 -16.05 -14.65
C HIS A 273 -8.17 -16.11 -16.17
N PHE A 274 -7.40 -15.32 -16.94
CA PHE A 274 -7.41 -15.45 -18.40
C PHE A 274 -6.83 -16.78 -18.88
N ALA A 275 -7.46 -17.35 -19.90
CA ALA A 275 -7.08 -18.61 -20.55
C ALA A 275 -6.14 -18.37 -21.75
N ASN A 276 -6.47 -17.45 -22.65
CA ASN A 276 -5.67 -17.10 -23.83
C ASN A 276 -4.59 -16.06 -23.51
N ARG A 277 -3.78 -16.30 -22.47
CA ARG A 277 -2.79 -15.34 -21.96
C ARG A 277 -1.78 -14.89 -23.02
N GLU A 278 -1.32 -15.79 -23.88
CA GLU A 278 -0.35 -15.50 -24.95
C GLU A 278 -0.89 -14.44 -25.93
N GLU A 279 -2.11 -14.63 -26.41
CA GLU A 279 -2.79 -13.66 -27.29
C GLU A 279 -2.99 -12.30 -26.61
N ILE A 280 -3.36 -12.29 -25.33
CA ILE A 280 -3.56 -11.06 -24.56
C ILE A 280 -2.22 -10.37 -24.31
N SER A 281 -1.13 -11.10 -24.08
CA SER A 281 0.23 -10.56 -23.97
C SER A 281 0.68 -9.82 -25.23
N GLU A 282 0.36 -10.35 -26.40
CA GLU A 282 0.71 -9.71 -27.69
C GLU A 282 -0.18 -8.50 -28.02
N LYS A 283 -1.50 -8.59 -27.75
CA LYS A 283 -2.48 -7.60 -28.21
C LYS A 283 -2.82 -6.52 -27.18
N CYS A 284 -2.62 -6.81 -25.90
CA CYS A 284 -3.14 -6.07 -24.75
C CYS A 284 -4.67 -5.84 -24.77
N LEU A 285 -5.18 -5.28 -23.67
CA LEU A 285 -6.58 -4.93 -23.45
C LEU A 285 -7.10 -3.81 -24.37
N GLY A 286 -6.23 -3.17 -25.16
CA GLY A 286 -6.55 -2.02 -26.01
C GLY A 286 -6.80 -2.33 -27.49
N THR A 287 -6.37 -3.49 -27.99
CA THR A 287 -6.51 -3.83 -29.42
C THR A 287 -7.93 -4.30 -29.71
N LYS A 288 -8.62 -3.61 -30.62
CA LYS A 288 -10.00 -3.93 -31.01
C LYS A 288 -10.13 -5.34 -31.59
N GLY A 289 -11.17 -6.06 -31.17
CA GLY A 289 -11.44 -7.44 -31.59
C GLY A 289 -10.63 -8.49 -30.83
N THR A 290 -9.80 -8.09 -29.85
CA THR A 290 -9.18 -9.05 -28.92
C THR A 290 -10.28 -9.68 -28.07
N VAL A 291 -10.34 -11.01 -28.04
CA VAL A 291 -11.26 -11.76 -27.18
C VAL A 291 -10.55 -12.06 -25.87
N LEU A 292 -11.17 -11.76 -24.74
CA LEU A 292 -10.66 -12.04 -23.40
C LEU A 292 -11.42 -13.25 -22.86
N VAL A 293 -10.78 -14.42 -22.83
CA VAL A 293 -11.41 -15.68 -22.41
C VAL A 293 -11.09 -15.97 -20.95
N TYR A 294 -12.11 -16.13 -20.12
CA TYR A 294 -11.96 -16.44 -18.70
C TYR A 294 -12.04 -17.96 -18.45
N ASN A 295 -11.06 -18.49 -17.72
CA ASN A 295 -11.24 -19.76 -17.00
C ASN A 295 -12.30 -19.53 -15.91
N PRO A 296 -13.32 -20.39 -15.75
CA PRO A 296 -14.37 -20.22 -14.75
C PRO A 296 -13.83 -20.01 -13.34
N PHE A 297 -14.30 -18.98 -12.65
CA PHE A 297 -13.81 -18.61 -11.32
C PHE A 297 -14.89 -17.94 -10.45
N THR A 298 -14.76 -18.07 -9.14
CA THR A 298 -15.64 -17.42 -8.16
C THR A 298 -14.94 -16.21 -7.56
N VAL A 299 -15.45 -15.01 -7.85
CA VAL A 299 -15.07 -13.78 -7.14
C VAL A 299 -15.80 -13.76 -5.82
N ARG A 300 -15.02 -13.68 -4.73
CA ARG A 300 -15.52 -13.29 -3.41
C ARG A 300 -15.07 -11.84 -3.19
N PRO A 301 -15.97 -10.86 -3.12
CA PRO A 301 -15.60 -9.46 -2.88
C PRO A 301 -15.20 -9.29 -1.40
N ARG A 302 -14.01 -9.78 -1.05
CA ARG A 302 -13.44 -9.74 0.29
C ARG A 302 -12.19 -8.89 0.32
N LEU A 303 -12.17 -7.98 1.28
CA LEU A 303 -10.98 -7.22 1.65
C LEU A 303 -10.36 -7.93 2.84
N GLU A 304 -9.49 -8.89 2.55
CA GLU A 304 -8.82 -9.73 3.55
C GLU A 304 -7.63 -9.00 4.17
N ASN A 305 -7.34 -9.29 5.44
CA ASN A 305 -6.20 -8.77 6.18
C ASN A 305 -6.09 -7.22 6.23
N ILE A 306 -7.21 -6.49 6.27
CA ILE A 306 -7.16 -5.02 6.40
C ILE A 306 -6.66 -4.63 7.80
N HIS A 307 -5.56 -3.86 7.83
CA HIS A 307 -4.90 -3.37 9.04
C HIS A 307 -5.20 -1.88 9.24
N GLY A 308 -5.53 -1.47 10.48
CA GLY A 308 -5.70 -0.07 10.87
C GLY A 308 -7.10 0.26 11.39
N PRO A 309 -7.66 1.44 11.07
CA PRO A 309 -9.03 1.83 11.43
C PRO A 309 -10.11 0.88 10.90
N ILE A 310 -11.32 0.99 11.45
CA ILE A 310 -12.46 0.16 11.05
C ILE A 310 -12.89 0.52 9.62
N PHE A 311 -12.75 -0.43 8.69
CA PHE A 311 -13.10 -0.28 7.27
C PHE A 311 -14.59 -0.56 7.00
N ASN A 312 -15.47 -0.18 7.94
CA ASN A 312 -16.92 -0.32 7.76
C ASN A 312 -17.47 0.85 6.94
N GLY A 313 -18.60 0.64 6.26
CA GLY A 313 -19.39 1.69 5.60
C GLY A 313 -19.30 1.62 4.08
N ARG A 314 -19.73 2.68 3.40
CA ARG A 314 -19.89 2.68 1.94
C ARG A 314 -18.59 3.07 1.22
N TYR A 315 -18.20 2.27 0.23
CA TYR A 315 -16.97 2.46 -0.57
C TYR A 315 -17.26 2.39 -2.07
N LYS A 316 -16.41 3.05 -2.86
CA LYS A 316 -16.32 2.82 -4.32
C LYS A 316 -14.88 2.67 -4.78
N ALA A 317 -14.62 1.76 -5.72
CA ALA A 317 -13.36 1.73 -6.46
C ALA A 317 -13.59 2.37 -7.83
N VAL A 318 -13.01 3.55 -8.07
CA VAL A 318 -12.91 4.12 -9.43
C VAL A 318 -11.75 3.44 -10.13
N VAL A 319 -11.99 2.88 -11.30
CA VAL A 319 -10.98 2.27 -12.17
C VAL A 319 -10.89 3.07 -13.46
N THR A 320 -9.70 3.58 -13.78
CA THR A 320 -9.40 4.28 -15.04
C THR A 320 -8.32 3.55 -15.84
N PHE A 321 -8.51 3.48 -17.15
CA PHE A 321 -7.48 3.09 -18.09
C PHE A 321 -7.28 4.23 -19.11
N GLU A 322 -6.08 4.79 -19.13
CA GLU A 322 -5.73 5.99 -19.88
C GLU A 322 -4.63 5.67 -20.89
N PRO A 323 -4.87 5.78 -22.22
CA PRO A 323 -3.86 5.50 -23.23
C PRO A 323 -2.92 6.70 -23.41
N TYR A 324 -1.63 6.43 -23.59
CA TYR A 324 -0.57 7.41 -23.86
C TYR A 324 0.27 6.95 -25.04
N ASP A 325 0.59 7.87 -25.95
CA ASP A 325 1.37 7.55 -27.13
C ASP A 325 2.88 7.46 -26.90
N GLU A 326 3.63 7.18 -27.96
CA GLU A 326 5.10 7.09 -27.96
C GLU A 326 5.80 8.34 -27.39
N ASN A 327 5.14 9.51 -27.44
CA ASN A 327 5.62 10.78 -26.93
C ASN A 327 5.08 11.09 -25.51
N ASN A 328 4.47 10.10 -24.84
CA ASN A 328 3.73 10.23 -23.59
C ASN A 328 2.57 11.25 -23.63
N ILE A 329 1.98 11.50 -24.80
CA ILE A 329 0.79 12.36 -24.90
C ILE A 329 -0.46 11.50 -24.65
N LYS A 330 -1.28 11.90 -23.66
CA LYS A 330 -2.53 11.21 -23.33
C LYS A 330 -3.51 11.30 -24.51
N ARG A 331 -4.11 10.17 -24.89
CA ARG A 331 -5.20 10.10 -25.89
C ARG A 331 -6.51 10.71 -25.34
N PRO A 332 -7.38 11.25 -26.21
CA PRO A 332 -8.64 11.89 -25.78
C PRO A 332 -9.69 10.89 -25.28
N SER A 333 -9.57 9.61 -25.63
CA SER A 333 -10.38 8.51 -25.11
C SER A 333 -9.78 7.96 -23.81
N SER A 334 -10.63 7.51 -22.89
CA SER A 334 -10.22 6.74 -21.69
C SER A 334 -11.37 5.83 -21.25
N LEU A 335 -11.07 4.69 -20.63
CA LEU A 335 -12.07 3.84 -20.01
C LEU A 335 -12.18 4.24 -18.52
N CYS A 336 -13.40 4.46 -18.03
CA CYS A 336 -13.67 4.77 -16.63
C CYS A 336 -14.93 4.03 -16.13
N PHE A 337 -14.79 3.24 -15.06
CA PHE A 337 -15.93 2.61 -14.38
C PHE A 337 -15.74 2.61 -12.85
N GLU A 338 -16.84 2.41 -12.12
CA GLU A 338 -16.86 2.29 -10.67
C GLU A 338 -17.43 0.94 -10.26
N ILE A 339 -16.85 0.36 -9.21
CA ILE A 339 -17.46 -0.72 -8.43
C ILE A 339 -17.89 -0.09 -7.10
N ARG A 340 -19.16 -0.25 -6.69
CA ARG A 340 -19.72 0.37 -5.48
C ARG A 340 -20.26 -0.68 -4.52
N GLY A 341 -20.05 -0.49 -3.22
CA GLY A 341 -20.50 -1.46 -2.22
C GLY A 341 -20.38 -0.98 -0.77
N GLU A 342 -21.12 -1.63 0.12
CA GLU A 342 -20.98 -1.45 1.57
C GLU A 342 -20.04 -2.52 2.14
N ALA A 343 -18.98 -2.07 2.81
CA ALA A 343 -18.02 -2.94 3.48
C ALA A 343 -18.51 -3.28 4.89
N GLU A 344 -18.82 -4.55 5.12
CA GLU A 344 -19.17 -5.10 6.42
C GLU A 344 -18.03 -5.94 6.99
N ARG A 345 -17.61 -5.63 8.22
CA ARG A 345 -16.67 -6.48 8.98
C ARG A 345 -17.19 -7.91 9.12
N ILE A 346 -16.41 -8.88 8.64
CA ILE A 346 -16.70 -10.30 8.83
C ILE A 346 -16.62 -10.63 10.33
N LYS A 347 -17.78 -10.92 10.92
CA LYS A 347 -17.89 -11.42 12.29
C LYS A 347 -17.51 -12.90 12.30
N ASN A 348 -16.23 -13.17 12.60
CA ASN A 348 -15.70 -14.52 12.76
C ASN A 348 -16.34 -15.23 13.97
N PHE A 349 -17.54 -15.77 13.79
CA PHE A 349 -18.19 -16.73 14.69
C PHE A 349 -17.44 -18.07 14.63
N LYS A 350 -16.33 -18.15 15.37
CA LYS A 350 -15.79 -19.43 15.81
C LYS A 350 -16.67 -19.93 16.96
N ILE A 351 -17.35 -21.05 16.70
CA ILE A 351 -17.97 -21.94 17.70
C ILE A 351 -16.84 -22.76 18.34
#